data_AF-A0A4D4JNG6-F1
#
_entry.id   AF-A0A4D4JNG6-F1
#
_cell.length_a   1.000
_cell.length_b   1.000
_cell.length_c   1.000
_cell.angle_alpha   90.00
_cell.angle_beta   90.00
_cell.angle_gamma   90.00
#
_symmetry.space_group_name_H-M   'P 1'
#
loop_
_entity.id
_entity.type
_entity.pdbx_description
1 polymer ?
#
loop_
_entity_poly.entity_id
_entity_poly.type
_entity_poly.pdbx_seq_one_letter_code
_entity_poly.pdbx_strand_id
1 'polypeptide(L)' 'MQFHPYFSDAVIRDYVQCFAPSLQRTGMDTDALQQRVQATPRAASLLTRSAQLAEVKP' A
#
# COMPACT_ATOMS: atom_id res chain seq x y z
N MET A 1 -8.96 -4.19 13.09
CA MET A 1 -8.32 -3.54 11.93
C MET A 1 -6.81 -3.67 12.08
N GLN A 2 -6.15 -4.54 11.31
CA GLN A 2 -4.70 -4.49 11.19
C GLN A 2 -4.37 -3.38 10.18
N PHE A 3 -3.98 -2.21 10.68
CA PHE A 3 -3.53 -1.10 9.83
C PHE A 3 -2.04 -1.28 9.58
N HIS A 4 -1.66 -1.64 8.34
CA HIS A 4 -0.26 -1.60 7.94
C HIS A 4 0.11 -0.14 7.62
N PRO A 5 0.95 0.54 8.42
CA PRO A 5 1.25 1.96 8.23
C PRO A 5 2.08 2.26 6.98
N TYR A 6 2.52 1.21 6.27
CA TYR A 6 3.53 1.26 5.23
C TYR A 6 2.94 1.21 3.81
N PHE A 7 1.75 1.78 3.55
CA PHE A 7 1.20 1.88 2.19
C PHE A 7 1.83 3.03 1.38
N SER A 8 3.17 3.16 1.41
CA SER A 8 3.85 3.95 0.38
C SER A 8 3.83 3.19 -0.93
N ASP A 9 3.91 3.91 -2.04
CA ASP A 9 4.05 3.29 -3.35
C ASP A 9 5.32 2.43 -3.42
N ALA A 10 6.41 2.82 -2.77
CA ALA A 10 7.64 2.03 -2.67
C ALA A 10 7.38 0.64 -2.04
N VAL A 11 6.67 0.58 -0.91
CA VAL A 11 6.38 -0.70 -0.24
C VAL A 11 5.46 -1.57 -1.08
N ILE A 12 4.51 -0.97 -1.78
CA ILE A 12 3.61 -1.71 -2.67
C ILE A 12 4.38 -2.24 -3.89
N ARG A 13 5.34 -1.49 -4.42
CA ARG A 13 6.26 -1.98 -5.46
C ARG A 13 7.09 -3.16 -4.96
N ASP A 14 7.66 -3.08 -3.76
CA ASP A 14 8.41 -4.18 -3.16
C ASP A 14 7.54 -5.42 -2.95
N TYR A 15 6.29 -5.23 -2.52
CA TYR A 15 5.33 -6.31 -2.37
C TYR A 15 5.06 -7.00 -3.70
N VAL A 16 4.77 -6.24 -4.77
CA VAL A 16 4.54 -6.79 -6.10
C VAL A 16 5.76 -7.55 -6.62
N GLN A 17 6.98 -7.08 -6.36
CA GLN A 17 8.21 -7.81 -6.68
C GLN A 17 8.34 -9.12 -5.90
N CYS A 18 8.14 -9.08 -4.58
CA CYS A 18 8.24 -10.26 -3.72
C CYS A 18 7.29 -11.39 -4.16
N PHE A 19 6.09 -11.03 -4.62
CA PHE A 19 5.08 -11.99 -5.06
C PHE A 19 5.04 -12.21 -6.57
N ALA A 20 5.92 -11.57 -7.35
CA ALA A 20 5.89 -11.63 -8.81
C ALA A 20 5.84 -13.08 -9.37
N PRO A 21 6.64 -14.04 -8.86
CA PRO A 21 6.57 -15.42 -9.34
C PRO A 21 5.21 -16.09 -9.12
N SER A 22 4.50 -15.72 -8.04
CA SER A 22 3.18 -16.25 -7.73
C SER A 22 2.08 -15.57 -8.52
N LEU A 23 2.18 -14.24 -8.71
CA LEU A 23 1.23 -13.46 -9.51
C LEU A 23 1.30 -13.83 -11.00
N GLN A 24 2.50 -14.05 -11.53
CA GLN A 24 2.69 -14.55 -12.90
C GLN A 24 2.07 -15.93 -13.10
N ARG A 25 2.19 -16.83 -12.11
CA ARG A 25 1.55 -18.16 -12.13
C ARG A 25 0.01 -18.10 -12.18
N THR A 26 -0.60 -17.03 -11.72
CA THR A 26 -2.05 -16.80 -11.81
C THR A 26 -2.46 -16.00 -13.06
N GLY A 27 -1.52 -15.76 -14.00
CA GLY A 27 -1.77 -15.01 -15.23
C GLY A 27 -1.78 -13.49 -15.06
N MET A 28 -1.27 -12.95 -13.94
CA MET A 28 -1.12 -11.50 -13.80
C MET A 28 0.15 -10.99 -14.47
N ASP A 29 0.01 -9.87 -15.18
CA ASP A 29 1.12 -9.07 -15.67
C ASP A 29 1.66 -8.20 -14.53
N THR A 30 2.79 -8.62 -13.98
CA THR A 30 3.45 -7.99 -12.83
C THR A 30 4.15 -6.69 -13.21
N ASP A 31 4.62 -6.54 -14.44
CA ASP A 31 5.23 -5.30 -14.93
C ASP A 31 4.15 -4.22 -15.11
N ALA A 32 3.01 -4.59 -15.68
CA ALA A 32 1.85 -3.70 -15.75
C ALA A 32 1.35 -3.33 -14.34
N LEU A 33 1.36 -4.28 -13.40
CA LEU A 33 0.97 -4.02 -12.01
C LEU A 33 1.93 -3.02 -11.33
N GLN A 34 3.25 -3.19 -11.54
CA GLN A 34 4.29 -2.27 -11.07
C GLN A 34 4.07 -0.85 -11.60
N GLN A 35 3.79 -0.70 -12.89
CA GLN A 35 3.57 0.61 -13.49
C GLN A 35 2.31 1.31 -12.97
N ARG A 36 1.32 0.53 -12.50
CA ARG A 36 0.06 1.05 -11.95
C ARG A 36 0.13 1.42 -10.47
N VAL A 37 1.19 1.03 -9.77
CA VAL A 37 1.39 1.46 -8.37
C VAL A 37 1.61 2.98 -8.37
N GLN A 38 0.77 3.69 -7.63
CA GLN A 38 0.83 5.15 -7.50
C GLN A 38 0.75 5.54 -6.02
N ALA A 39 1.43 6.63 -5.67
CA ALA A 39 1.29 7.22 -4.36
C ALA A 39 -0.17 7.68 -4.15
N THR A 40 -0.71 7.43 -2.97
CA THR A 40 -2.10 7.79 -2.62
C THR A 40 -2.12 8.81 -1.47
N PRO A 41 -1.62 10.04 -1.67
CA PRO A 41 -1.41 11.01 -0.59
C PRO A 41 -2.70 11.35 0.16
N ARG A 42 -3.83 11.40 -0.56
CA ARG A 42 -5.15 11.62 0.07
C ARG A 42 -5.55 10.47 1.00
N ALA A 43 -5.37 9.23 0.57
CA ALA A 43 -5.68 8.06 1.40
C ALA A 43 -4.69 7.94 2.57
N ALA A 44 -3.40 8.17 2.33
CA ALA A 44 -2.37 8.21 3.37
C ALA A 44 -2.67 9.26 4.45
N SER A 45 -3.19 10.44 4.06
CA SER A 45 -3.56 11.49 5.01
C SER A 45 -4.70 11.08 5.96
N LEU A 46 -5.55 10.12 5.58
CA LEU A 46 -6.61 9.60 6.45
C LEU A 46 -6.01 8.86 7.65
N LEU A 47 -4.89 8.16 7.47
CA LEU A 47 -4.17 7.48 8.56
C LEU A 47 -3.68 8.51 9.58
N THR A 48 -2.99 9.55 9.12
CA THR A 48 -2.51 10.63 9.99
C THR A 48 -3.65 11.30 10.75
N ARG A 49 -4.76 11.59 10.08
CA ARG A 49 -5.94 12.20 10.73
C ARG A 49 -6.57 11.27 11.75
N SER A 50 -6.69 9.98 11.43
CA SER A 50 -7.24 8.99 12.38
C SER A 50 -6.35 8.82 13.61
N ALA A 51 -5.03 8.83 13.44
CA ALA A 51 -4.08 8.79 14.55
C ALA A 51 -4.22 10.02 15.45
N GLN A 52 -4.29 11.22 14.87
CA GLN A 52 -4.53 12.46 15.63
C GLN A 52 -5.84 12.40 16.41
N LEU A 53 -6.92 11.91 15.81
CA LEU A 53 -8.22 11.76 16.50
C LEU A 53 -8.17 10.73 17.63
N ALA A 54 -7.36 9.68 17.51
CA ALA A 54 -7.19 8.67 18.55
C ALA A 54 -6.28 9.13 19.70
N GLU A 55 -5.36 10.07 19.45
CA GLU A 55 -4.47 10.68 20.46
C GLU A 55 -5.15 11.80 21.25
N VAL A 56 -6.26 12.36 20.76
CA VAL A 56 -7.13 13.24 21.54
C VAL A 56 -7.85 12.40 22.60
N LYS A 57 -7.20 12.22 23.74
CA LYS A 57 -7.83 11.69 24.96
C LYS A 57 -8.75 12.77 25.56
N PRO A 58 -9.96 12.43 26.05
CA PRO A 58 -10.80 13.35 26.82
C PRO A 58 -10.12 13.80 28.13
#